data_AF-M5UKU4-F1
#
_entry.id   AF-M5UKU4-F1
#
_cell.length_a   1.000
_cell.length_b   1.000
_cell.length_c   1.000
_cell.angle_alpha   90.00
_cell.angle_beta   90.00
_cell.angle_gamma   90.00
#
_symmetry.space_group_name_H-M   'P 1'
#
loop_
_entity.id
_entity.type
_entity.pdbx_description
1 polymer ?
#
loop_
_entity_poly.entity_id
_entity_poly.type
_entity_poly.pdbx_seq_one_letter_code
_entity_poly.pdbx_strand_id
1 'polypeptide(L)'
;MPIEDVAVCAPKPLSRSLMSSRPIRQQLLVEQDVQVSLIFRAVLYGAACMTYFTVIQFFTQAMHHPGILMSEIFLSLTDEAIYWVPGFLVLGPLMVYDMLRITNRVAGPIYSMRREMRAIASGADGRGLKFRNDDYWDSLATEFNELRQTILDLREENEYLRENQAPAEPAETPAEPSSADEAAGADDDADVQLVDEQLADEVNMEKAGAVVPS
;
A
#
# COMPACT_ATOMS: atom_id res chain seq x y z
N MET A 1 61.47 -6.84 53.51
CA MET A 1 59.99 -6.86 53.43
C MET A 1 59.61 -6.29 52.08
N PRO A 2 58.98 -7.09 51.20
CA PRO A 2 58.56 -6.68 49.87
C PRO A 2 57.17 -6.01 49.95
N ILE A 3 56.93 -5.02 49.11
CA ILE A 3 55.57 -4.54 48.80
C ILE A 3 55.39 -4.73 47.29
N GLU A 4 54.28 -5.38 46.99
CA GLU A 4 53.81 -5.89 45.72
C GLU A 4 53.49 -4.79 44.70
N ASP A 5 53.60 -5.20 43.43
CA ASP A 5 52.76 -4.88 42.27
C ASP A 5 51.76 -3.73 42.38
N VAL A 6 51.82 -2.79 41.42
CA VAL A 6 50.64 -2.45 40.60
C VAL A 6 51.12 -2.02 39.20
N ALA A 7 51.14 -2.97 38.27
CA ALA A 7 51.13 -2.68 36.85
C ALA A 7 49.77 -2.05 36.49
N VAL A 8 49.75 -0.72 36.33
CA VAL A 8 48.57 0.01 35.87
C VAL A 8 48.39 -0.26 34.37
N CYS A 9 47.48 -1.20 34.09
CA CYS A 9 46.98 -1.53 32.77
C CYS A 9 46.20 -0.33 32.21
N ALA A 10 46.70 0.26 31.12
CA ALA A 10 46.07 1.38 30.44
C ALA A 10 44.73 0.95 29.80
N PRO A 11 43.64 1.73 29.95
CA PRO A 11 42.36 1.40 29.35
C PRO A 11 42.37 1.58 27.82
N LYS A 12 41.93 0.51 27.14
CA LYS A 12 41.61 0.45 25.71
C LYS A 12 40.65 1.60 25.32
N PRO A 13 40.91 2.38 24.26
CA PRO A 13 39.96 3.37 23.80
C PRO A 13 38.73 2.66 23.20
N LEU A 14 37.58 2.87 23.83
CA LEU A 14 36.26 2.46 23.34
C LEU A 14 36.01 3.09 21.96
N SER A 15 36.04 2.25 20.94
CA SER A 15 35.72 2.61 19.56
C SER A 15 34.27 3.07 19.46
N ARG A 16 34.11 4.37 19.21
CA ARG A 16 33.07 5.04 18.43
C ARG A 16 31.81 4.20 18.16
N SER A 17 30.77 4.54 18.92
CA SER A 17 29.39 4.74 18.47
C SER A 17 29.15 4.38 16.99
N LEU A 18 28.60 3.18 16.78
CA LEU A 18 27.86 2.88 15.56
C LEU A 18 26.62 3.77 15.58
N MET A 19 26.70 4.90 14.87
CA MET A 19 25.50 5.60 14.39
C MET A 19 24.75 4.60 13.52
N SER A 20 23.80 3.89 14.14
CA SER A 20 22.72 3.20 13.46
C SER A 20 21.97 4.26 12.68
N SER A 21 22.33 4.40 11.40
CA SER A 21 21.52 5.08 10.41
C SER A 21 20.21 4.31 10.32
N ARG A 22 19.26 4.69 11.17
CA ARG A 22 17.87 4.28 11.05
C ARG A 22 17.43 4.74 9.66
N PRO A 23 17.06 3.85 8.73
CA PRO A 23 16.48 4.29 7.48
C PRO A 23 15.22 5.08 7.81
N ILE A 24 15.31 6.39 7.61
CA ILE A 24 14.23 7.35 7.79
C ILE A 24 13.14 6.96 6.81
N ARG A 25 12.04 6.42 7.34
CA ARG A 25 10.66 6.33 6.80
C ARG A 25 10.47 6.85 5.36
N GLN A 26 11.04 6.15 4.38
CA GLN A 26 10.94 6.47 2.95
C GLN A 26 9.73 5.82 2.26
N GLN A 27 8.89 5.08 3.00
CA GLN A 27 7.79 4.33 2.42
C GLN A 27 6.42 5.02 2.47
N LEU A 28 6.32 6.23 3.05
CA LEU A 28 5.04 6.96 3.07
C LEU A 28 4.80 7.80 1.80
N LEU A 29 5.80 7.90 0.92
CA LEU A 29 5.71 8.62 -0.37
C LEU A 29 5.42 7.70 -1.57
N VAL A 30 5.24 6.39 -1.37
CA VAL A 30 5.06 5.42 -2.47
C VAL A 30 3.59 5.22 -2.89
N GLU A 31 2.60 5.60 -2.07
CA GLU A 31 1.18 5.60 -2.49
C GLU A 31 0.69 7.00 -2.93
N GLN A 32 1.56 7.79 -3.58
CA GLN A 32 1.16 9.04 -4.23
C GLN A 32 0.07 8.82 -5.30
N ASP A 33 0.04 7.65 -5.92
CA ASP A 33 -0.87 7.38 -7.04
C ASP A 33 -2.35 7.35 -6.60
N VAL A 34 -2.62 6.74 -5.44
CA VAL A 34 -3.99 6.68 -4.88
C VAL A 34 -4.41 8.03 -4.31
N GLN A 35 -3.49 8.77 -3.70
CA GLN A 35 -3.77 10.12 -3.19
C GLN A 35 -4.02 11.12 -4.32
N VAL A 36 -3.24 11.08 -5.39
CA VAL A 36 -3.46 11.94 -6.58
C VAL A 36 -4.78 11.59 -7.24
N SER A 37 -5.14 10.31 -7.36
CA SER A 37 -6.43 9.88 -7.89
C SER A 37 -7.61 10.43 -7.06
N LEU A 38 -7.49 10.45 -5.74
CA LEU A 38 -8.54 10.94 -4.84
C LEU A 38 -8.65 12.48 -4.86
N ILE A 39 -7.53 13.20 -4.90
CA ILE A 39 -7.50 14.65 -5.10
C ILE A 39 -8.11 15.00 -6.47
N PHE A 40 -7.72 14.28 -7.52
CA PHE A 40 -8.25 14.50 -8.87
C PHE A 40 -9.76 14.29 -8.92
N ARG A 41 -10.29 13.26 -8.26
CA ARG A 41 -11.74 13.05 -8.12
C ARG A 41 -12.40 14.18 -7.34
N ALA A 42 -11.81 14.65 -6.23
CA ALA A 42 -12.36 15.75 -5.45
C ALA A 42 -12.40 17.06 -6.27
N VAL A 43 -11.34 17.35 -7.01
CA VAL A 43 -11.26 18.49 -7.93
C VAL A 43 -12.27 18.33 -9.07
N LEU A 44 -12.40 17.13 -9.64
CA LEU A 44 -13.34 16.84 -10.73
C LEU A 44 -14.79 16.97 -10.27
N TYR A 45 -15.15 16.48 -9.08
CA TYR A 45 -16.48 16.69 -8.50
C TYR A 45 -16.73 18.15 -8.15
N GLY A 46 -15.71 18.86 -7.63
CA GLY A 46 -15.77 20.30 -7.40
C GLY A 46 -16.01 21.08 -8.70
N ALA A 47 -15.33 20.71 -9.77
CA ALA A 47 -15.51 21.30 -11.10
C ALA A 47 -16.88 20.96 -11.70
N ALA A 48 -17.38 19.74 -11.52
CA ALA A 48 -18.73 19.35 -11.92
C ALA A 48 -19.80 20.17 -11.18
N CYS A 49 -19.60 20.40 -9.87
CA CYS A 49 -20.46 21.23 -9.06
C CYS A 49 -20.43 22.71 -9.53
N MET A 50 -19.25 23.26 -9.80
CA MET A 50 -19.14 24.60 -10.40
C MET A 50 -19.86 24.67 -11.74
N THR A 51 -19.64 23.69 -12.61
CA THR A 51 -20.30 23.60 -13.92
C THR A 51 -21.82 23.62 -13.76
N TYR A 52 -22.36 22.82 -12.83
CA TYR A 52 -23.79 22.79 -12.54
C TYR A 52 -24.34 24.16 -12.11
N PHE A 53 -23.67 24.85 -11.18
CA PHE A 53 -24.08 26.18 -10.76
C PHE A 53 -24.00 27.21 -11.90
N THR A 54 -22.96 27.15 -12.74
CA THR A 54 -22.85 28.05 -13.90
C THR A 54 -23.96 27.83 -14.92
N VAL A 55 -24.37 26.58 -15.15
CA VAL A 55 -25.48 26.25 -16.05
C VAL A 55 -26.80 26.78 -15.48
N ILE A 56 -27.07 26.60 -14.18
CA ILE A 56 -28.26 27.17 -13.54
C ILE A 56 -28.28 28.69 -13.67
N GLN A 57 -27.17 29.36 -13.37
CA GLN A 57 -27.10 30.81 -13.47
C GLN A 57 -27.30 31.30 -14.92
N PHE A 58 -26.76 30.57 -15.89
CA PHE A 58 -26.99 30.85 -17.30
C PHE A 58 -28.48 30.76 -17.67
N PHE A 59 -29.18 29.70 -17.25
CA PHE A 59 -30.61 29.56 -17.50
C PHE A 59 -31.45 30.63 -16.80
N THR A 60 -31.11 30.99 -15.56
CA THR A 60 -31.79 32.05 -14.81
C THR A 60 -31.65 33.40 -15.53
N GLN A 61 -30.43 33.75 -15.98
CA GLN A 61 -30.14 34.96 -16.75
C GLN A 61 -30.88 34.97 -18.10
N ALA A 62 -30.87 33.84 -18.82
CA ALA A 62 -31.55 33.70 -20.10
C ALA A 62 -33.08 33.88 -19.98
N MET A 63 -33.69 33.43 -18.88
CA MET A 63 -35.12 33.64 -18.62
C MET A 63 -35.46 35.07 -18.21
N HIS A 64 -34.62 35.73 -17.42
CA HIS A 64 -34.87 37.10 -16.95
C HIS A 64 -34.74 38.14 -18.05
N HIS A 65 -33.91 37.91 -19.07
CA HIS A 65 -33.67 38.86 -20.15
C HIS A 65 -33.79 38.20 -21.55
N PRO A 66 -35.02 37.93 -22.03
CA PRO A 66 -35.25 37.37 -23.34
C PRO A 66 -35.00 38.44 -24.43
N GLY A 67 -33.75 38.61 -24.87
CA GLY A 67 -33.43 39.47 -26.02
C GLY A 67 -32.07 40.16 -26.04
N ILE A 68 -31.24 39.99 -25.00
CA ILE A 68 -29.89 40.60 -24.93
C ILE A 68 -28.83 39.79 -25.67
N LEU A 69 -27.77 40.47 -26.10
CA LEU A 69 -26.61 39.84 -26.74
C LEU A 69 -25.92 38.86 -25.78
N MET A 70 -25.42 37.73 -26.29
CA MET A 70 -24.67 36.73 -25.51
C MET A 70 -23.47 37.32 -24.74
N SER A 71 -22.85 38.39 -25.26
CA SER A 71 -21.76 39.10 -24.59
C SER A 71 -22.20 39.83 -23.32
N GLU A 72 -23.43 40.35 -23.30
CA GLU A 72 -23.99 41.06 -22.14
C GLU A 72 -24.36 40.06 -21.04
N ILE A 73 -24.89 38.89 -21.43
CA ILE A 73 -25.15 37.78 -20.51
C ILE A 73 -23.85 37.34 -19.83
N PHE A 74 -22.74 37.22 -20.57
CA PHE A 74 -21.45 36.81 -20.01
C PHE A 74 -20.86 37.84 -19.03
N LEU A 75 -21.01 39.14 -19.31
CA LEU A 75 -20.61 40.20 -18.39
C LEU A 75 -21.45 40.18 -17.10
N SER A 76 -22.77 40.00 -17.22
CA SER A 76 -23.67 39.87 -16.06
C SER A 76 -23.32 38.64 -15.21
N LEU A 77 -23.02 37.50 -15.84
CA LEU A 77 -22.54 36.30 -15.15
C LEU A 77 -21.22 36.54 -14.41
N THR A 78 -20.30 37.33 -14.99
CA THR A 78 -19.01 37.65 -14.37
C THR A 78 -19.18 38.58 -13.17
N ASP A 79 -20.10 39.54 -13.26
CA ASP A 79 -20.42 40.45 -12.16
C ASP A 79 -21.09 39.69 -11.00
N GLU A 80 -22.00 38.77 -11.29
CA GLU A 80 -22.62 37.91 -10.30
C GLU A 80 -21.64 36.88 -9.71
N ALA A 81 -20.62 36.49 -10.48
CA ALA A 81 -19.54 35.62 -10.02
C ALA A 81 -18.70 36.24 -8.90
N ILE A 82 -18.65 37.57 -8.80
CA ILE A 82 -17.87 38.25 -7.76
C ILE A 82 -18.35 37.89 -6.35
N TYR A 83 -19.62 37.52 -6.18
CA TYR A 83 -20.20 37.18 -4.87
C TYR A 83 -19.86 35.76 -4.41
N TRP A 84 -19.77 34.79 -5.32
CA TRP A 84 -19.57 33.38 -4.95
C TRP A 84 -18.14 32.88 -5.19
N VAL A 85 -17.40 33.46 -6.15
CA VAL A 85 -16.02 33.04 -6.48
C VAL A 85 -15.09 33.10 -5.27
N PRO A 86 -15.07 34.16 -4.44
CA PRO A 86 -14.22 34.18 -3.25
C PRO A 86 -14.58 33.07 -2.25
N GLY A 87 -15.87 32.75 -2.12
CA GLY A 87 -16.35 31.65 -1.28
C GLY A 87 -15.80 30.31 -1.73
N PHE A 88 -15.89 30.01 -3.02
CA PHE A 88 -15.32 28.78 -3.60
C PHE A 88 -13.80 28.74 -3.56
N LEU A 89 -13.12 29.88 -3.75
CA LEU A 89 -11.67 29.97 -3.68
C LEU A 89 -11.14 29.62 -2.28
N VAL A 90 -11.90 29.94 -1.22
CA VAL A 90 -11.57 29.56 0.15
C VAL A 90 -12.03 28.13 0.47
N LEU A 91 -13.23 27.76 0.03
CA LEU A 91 -13.85 26.47 0.37
C LEU A 91 -13.19 25.29 -0.37
N GLY A 92 -12.74 25.49 -1.61
CA GLY A 92 -12.10 24.45 -2.42
C GLY A 92 -10.84 23.88 -1.78
N PRO A 93 -9.82 24.72 -1.48
CA PRO A 93 -8.61 24.28 -0.78
C PRO A 93 -8.91 23.71 0.60
N LEU A 94 -9.91 24.24 1.31
CA LEU A 94 -10.32 23.72 2.61
C LEU A 94 -10.90 22.31 2.50
N MET A 95 -11.77 22.05 1.52
CA MET A 95 -12.31 20.72 1.24
C MET A 95 -11.22 19.74 0.84
N VAL A 96 -10.30 20.14 -0.03
CA VAL A 96 -9.15 19.30 -0.41
C VAL A 96 -8.29 18.98 0.82
N TYR A 97 -8.01 19.98 1.66
CA TYR A 97 -7.23 19.80 2.88
C TYR A 97 -7.90 18.84 3.87
N ASP A 98 -9.21 18.95 4.07
CA ASP A 98 -9.95 18.06 4.98
C ASP A 98 -9.99 16.62 4.46
N MET A 99 -10.27 16.43 3.17
CA MET A 99 -10.19 15.13 2.50
C MET A 99 -8.79 14.50 2.66
N LEU A 100 -7.75 15.28 2.38
CA LEU A 100 -6.36 14.83 2.55
C LEU A 100 -6.06 14.43 3.99
N ARG A 101 -6.54 15.19 4.97
CA ARG A 101 -6.33 14.88 6.38
C ARG A 101 -6.99 13.55 6.77
N ILE A 102 -8.21 13.31 6.31
CA ILE A 102 -8.93 12.07 6.58
C ILE A 102 -8.22 10.89 5.91
N THR A 103 -7.86 11.00 4.62
CA THR A 103 -7.14 9.95 3.90
C THR A 103 -5.78 9.65 4.53
N ASN A 104 -5.02 10.68 4.93
CA ASN A 104 -3.73 10.52 5.57
C ASN A 104 -3.83 9.81 6.94
N ARG A 105 -4.91 10.08 7.70
CA ARG A 105 -5.16 9.39 8.97
C ARG A 105 -5.44 7.90 8.77
N VAL A 106 -6.09 7.52 7.68
CA VAL A 106 -6.44 6.13 7.34
C VAL A 106 -5.25 5.37 6.72
N ALA A 107 -4.45 6.03 5.88
CA ALA A 107 -3.36 5.40 5.15
C ALA A 107 -2.25 4.85 6.07
N GLY A 108 -1.95 5.55 7.16
CA GLY A 108 -0.89 5.14 8.10
C GLY A 108 -1.14 3.76 8.75
N PRO A 109 -2.29 3.55 9.40
CA PRO A 109 -2.66 2.25 9.98
C PRO A 109 -2.70 1.10 8.96
N ILE A 110 -3.33 1.32 7.80
CA ILE A 110 -3.45 0.30 6.75
C ILE A 110 -2.06 -0.15 6.26
N TYR A 111 -1.17 0.81 6.01
CA TYR A 111 0.18 0.49 5.55
C TYR A 111 0.94 -0.35 6.58
N SER A 112 0.82 0.01 7.86
CA SER A 112 1.43 -0.75 8.95
C SER A 112 0.90 -2.19 8.98
N MET A 113 -0.41 -2.37 8.84
CA MET A 113 -1.03 -3.70 8.83
C MET A 113 -0.57 -4.54 7.65
N ARG A 114 -0.54 -3.98 6.43
CA ARG A 114 -0.06 -4.68 5.24
C ARG A 114 1.39 -5.13 5.37
N ARG A 115 2.24 -4.32 6.01
CA ARG A 115 3.64 -4.70 6.27
C ARG A 115 3.74 -5.89 7.23
N GLU A 116 3.01 -5.86 8.34
CA GLU A 116 3.04 -6.97 9.31
C GLU A 116 2.40 -8.25 8.72
N MET A 117 1.34 -8.13 7.93
CA MET A 117 0.77 -9.26 7.18
C MET A 117 1.80 -9.92 6.26
N ARG A 118 2.57 -9.13 5.52
CA ARG A 118 3.66 -9.67 4.68
C ARG A 118 4.75 -10.33 5.49
N ALA A 119 5.10 -9.77 6.65
CA ALA A 119 6.09 -10.37 7.55
C ALA A 119 5.62 -11.75 8.04
N ILE A 120 4.36 -11.85 8.49
CA ILE A 120 3.75 -13.12 8.88
C ILE A 120 3.74 -14.09 7.70
N ALA A 121 3.33 -13.66 6.51
CA ALA A 121 3.32 -14.50 5.31
C ALA A 121 4.71 -15.03 4.93
N SER A 122 5.78 -14.26 5.17
CA SER A 122 7.16 -14.68 4.93
C SER A 122 7.73 -15.65 5.99
N GLY A 123 6.94 -16.04 6.98
CA GLY A 123 7.38 -16.95 8.05
C GLY A 123 8.02 -16.26 9.25
N ALA A 124 8.13 -14.93 9.27
CA ALA A 124 8.56 -14.21 10.47
C ALA A 124 7.40 -14.12 11.47
N ASP A 125 7.70 -14.10 12.77
CA ASP A 125 6.66 -14.05 13.80
C ASP A 125 5.83 -12.76 13.78
N GLY A 126 6.29 -11.71 13.08
CA GLY A 126 5.62 -10.40 12.97
C GLY A 126 5.53 -9.69 14.33
N ARG A 127 5.38 -8.36 14.35
CA ARG A 127 5.17 -7.65 15.63
C ARG A 127 3.67 -7.39 15.84
N GLY A 128 3.20 -7.51 17.09
CA GLY A 128 1.84 -7.09 17.44
C GLY A 128 1.60 -5.62 17.07
N LEU A 129 0.46 -5.36 16.43
CA LEU A 129 0.03 -4.00 16.08
C LEU A 129 -0.65 -3.37 17.28
N LYS A 130 -0.24 -2.15 17.62
CA LYS A 130 -0.94 -1.31 18.60
C LYS A 130 -1.10 0.08 17.99
N PHE A 131 -2.31 0.42 17.57
CA PHE A 131 -2.63 1.77 17.14
C PHE A 131 -2.93 2.64 18.37
N ARG A 132 -2.72 3.95 18.25
CA ARG A 132 -2.89 4.90 19.35
C ARG A 132 -4.13 5.76 19.08
N ASN A 133 -5.14 5.61 19.95
CA ASN A 133 -6.27 6.53 20.15
C ASN A 133 -7.17 6.84 18.93
N ASP A 134 -7.50 5.83 18.12
CA ASP A 134 -8.62 5.92 17.18
C ASP A 134 -9.49 4.68 17.34
N ASP A 135 -10.70 4.85 17.90
CA ASP A 135 -11.59 3.75 18.31
C ASP A 135 -11.85 2.70 17.21
N TYR A 136 -11.87 3.12 15.93
CA TYR A 136 -12.04 2.23 14.78
C TYR A 136 -10.82 1.35 14.47
N TRP A 137 -9.61 1.86 14.72
CA TRP A 137 -8.38 1.14 14.39
C TRP A 137 -7.96 0.19 15.51
N ASP A 138 -8.36 0.48 16.75
CA ASP A 138 -8.01 -0.36 17.90
C ASP A 138 -8.72 -1.73 17.84
N SER A 139 -10.00 -1.76 17.45
CA SER A 139 -10.72 -3.02 17.23
C SER A 139 -10.07 -3.85 16.12
N LEU A 140 -9.74 -3.23 14.99
CA LEU A 140 -9.09 -3.91 13.87
C LEU A 140 -7.67 -4.41 14.22
N ALA A 141 -6.91 -3.67 15.02
CA ALA A 141 -5.63 -4.15 15.54
C ALA A 141 -5.79 -5.36 16.46
N THR A 142 -6.84 -5.36 17.27
CA THR A 142 -7.14 -6.49 18.17
C THR A 142 -7.45 -7.73 17.36
N GLU A 143 -8.37 -7.65 16.39
CA GLU A 143 -8.69 -8.74 15.47
C GLU A 143 -7.45 -9.25 14.70
N PHE A 144 -6.59 -8.33 14.24
CA PHE A 144 -5.34 -8.72 13.58
C PHE A 144 -4.38 -9.45 14.52
N ASN A 145 -4.24 -9.01 15.77
CA ASN A 145 -3.36 -9.64 16.75
C ASN A 145 -3.86 -11.05 17.13
N GLU A 146 -5.18 -11.25 17.23
CA GLU A 146 -5.80 -12.57 17.45
C GLU A 146 -5.55 -13.51 16.27
N LEU A 147 -5.72 -13.02 15.03
CA LEU A 147 -5.40 -13.78 13.83
C LEU A 147 -3.92 -14.17 13.78
N ARG A 148 -3.03 -13.23 14.12
CA ARG A 148 -1.59 -13.49 14.20
C ARG A 148 -1.29 -14.59 15.21
N GLN A 149 -1.87 -14.54 16.41
CA GLN A 149 -1.66 -15.58 17.43
C GLN A 149 -2.09 -16.94 16.92
N THR A 150 -3.30 -17.04 16.35
CA THR A 150 -3.79 -18.30 15.76
C THR A 150 -2.81 -18.88 14.73
N ILE A 151 -2.25 -18.04 13.84
CA ILE A 151 -1.27 -18.48 12.83
C ILE A 151 0.04 -18.98 13.48
N LEU A 152 0.50 -18.35 14.56
CA LEU A 152 1.71 -18.77 15.27
C LEU A 152 1.50 -20.09 15.99
N ASP A 153 0.39 -20.23 16.70
CA ASP A 153 0.03 -21.47 17.41
C ASP A 153 -0.07 -22.65 16.43
N LEU A 154 -0.70 -22.43 15.25
CA LEU A 154 -0.78 -23.43 14.17
C LEU A 154 0.58 -23.80 13.57
N ARG A 155 1.55 -22.87 13.56
CA ARG A 155 2.92 -23.15 13.08
C ARG A 155 3.70 -23.98 14.10
N GLU A 156 3.58 -23.64 15.38
CA GLU A 156 4.19 -24.40 16.48
C GLU A 156 3.64 -25.83 16.54
N GLU A 157 2.31 -25.99 16.42
CA GLU A 157 1.69 -27.31 16.37
C GLU A 157 2.15 -28.13 15.15
N ASN A 158 2.25 -27.51 13.97
CA ASN A 158 2.77 -28.19 12.79
C ASN A 158 4.23 -28.61 12.96
N GLU A 159 5.06 -27.79 13.59
CA GLU A 159 6.47 -28.12 13.86
C GLU A 159 6.58 -29.29 14.82
N TYR A 160 5.81 -29.28 15.92
CA TYR A 160 5.73 -30.39 16.87
C TYR A 160 5.24 -31.69 16.21
N LEU A 161 4.25 -31.62 15.32
CA LEU A 161 3.78 -32.79 14.59
C LEU A 161 4.83 -33.31 13.61
N ARG A 162 5.56 -32.43 12.91
CA ARG A 162 6.64 -32.83 12.01
C ARG A 162 7.80 -33.47 12.75
N GLU A 163 8.15 -33.00 13.94
CA GLU A 163 9.20 -33.61 14.77
C GLU A 163 8.78 -34.99 15.30
N ASN A 164 7.53 -35.14 15.74
CA ASN A 164 7.04 -36.42 16.27
C ASN A 164 6.65 -37.44 15.19
N GLN A 165 6.34 -36.99 13.98
CA GLN A 165 6.05 -37.84 12.82
C GLN A 165 7.25 -38.03 11.91
N ALA A 166 8.37 -37.33 12.12
CA ALA A 166 9.63 -37.64 11.47
C ALA A 166 9.94 -39.11 11.79
N PRO A 167 9.92 -40.01 10.80
CA PRO A 167 10.14 -41.42 11.05
C PRO A 167 11.50 -41.55 11.73
N ALA A 168 11.57 -42.33 12.81
CA ALA A 168 12.82 -42.91 13.26
C ALA A 168 13.51 -43.46 12.01
N GLU A 169 14.61 -42.82 11.65
CA GLU A 169 15.50 -43.17 10.56
C GLU A 169 15.59 -44.70 10.52
N PRO A 170 15.06 -45.39 9.48
CA PRO A 170 15.25 -46.82 9.38
C PRO A 170 16.76 -47.02 9.24
N ALA A 171 17.35 -47.49 10.34
CA ALA A 171 18.74 -47.90 10.43
C ALA A 171 19.13 -48.68 9.17
N GLU A 172 20.19 -48.22 8.53
CA GLU A 172 21.13 -48.99 7.72
C GLU A 172 20.51 -50.16 6.93
N THR A 173 20.22 -49.92 5.64
CA THR A 173 20.34 -50.99 4.65
C THR A 173 21.82 -51.03 4.22
N PRO A 174 22.58 -52.09 4.56
CA PRO A 174 23.98 -52.20 4.18
C PRO A 174 24.16 -52.23 2.66
N ALA A 175 25.21 -51.58 2.19
CA ALA A 175 25.65 -51.51 0.81
C ALA A 175 25.67 -52.88 0.10
N GLU A 176 25.00 -52.96 -1.06
CA GLU A 176 25.31 -53.92 -2.11
C GLU A 176 25.93 -53.17 -3.31
N PRO A 177 27.15 -53.48 -3.74
CA PRO A 177 27.77 -52.88 -4.90
C PRO A 177 27.31 -53.62 -6.17
N SER A 178 26.47 -52.99 -6.99
CA SER A 178 26.17 -53.48 -8.34
C SER A 178 26.87 -52.62 -9.38
N SER A 179 27.81 -53.27 -10.05
CA SER A 179 28.63 -52.77 -11.15
C SER A 179 27.84 -52.55 -12.44
N ALA A 180 28.23 -51.48 -13.16
CA ALA A 180 28.39 -51.39 -14.61
C ALA A 180 27.30 -52.01 -15.52
N ASP A 181 26.53 -51.17 -16.19
CA ASP A 181 26.65 -50.84 -17.62
C ASP A 181 25.38 -50.08 -18.03
N GLU A 182 25.54 -48.98 -18.76
CA GLU A 182 24.94 -48.79 -20.10
C GLU A 182 24.86 -47.30 -20.42
N ALA A 183 25.55 -46.97 -21.50
CA ALA A 183 25.74 -45.63 -22.01
C ALA A 183 24.51 -45.12 -22.79
N ALA A 184 24.56 -43.82 -23.03
CA ALA A 184 23.99 -43.11 -24.18
C ALA A 184 22.55 -42.60 -24.07
N GLY A 185 22.44 -41.28 -24.19
CA GLY A 185 21.55 -40.71 -25.19
C GLY A 185 20.66 -39.57 -24.73
N ALA A 186 20.86 -38.43 -25.41
CA ALA A 186 19.84 -37.48 -25.85
C ALA A 186 19.28 -36.49 -24.81
N ASP A 187 19.70 -35.23 -24.99
CA ASP A 187 18.85 -34.10 -25.35
C ASP A 187 17.41 -34.10 -24.83
N ASP A 188 17.10 -33.21 -23.89
CA ASP A 188 15.80 -32.53 -23.88
C ASP A 188 15.90 -31.19 -23.11
N ASP A 189 16.45 -30.18 -23.80
CA ASP A 189 16.21 -28.77 -23.55
C ASP A 189 14.88 -28.40 -24.21
N ALA A 190 13.78 -28.35 -23.44
CA ALA A 190 12.63 -27.45 -23.64
C ALA A 190 11.41 -27.92 -22.84
N ASP A 191 11.12 -27.31 -21.68
CA ASP A 191 9.74 -26.90 -21.35
C ASP A 191 9.64 -26.09 -20.04
N VAL A 192 9.96 -24.78 -20.07
CA VAL A 192 9.43 -23.82 -19.06
C VAL A 192 9.30 -22.43 -19.70
N GLN A 193 8.44 -22.29 -20.71
CA GLN A 193 7.97 -20.99 -21.20
C GLN A 193 6.51 -21.11 -21.66
N LEU A 194 5.58 -21.34 -20.72
CA LEU A 194 4.14 -21.33 -21.01
C LEU A 194 3.35 -20.90 -19.77
N VAL A 195 3.53 -19.65 -19.33
CA VAL A 195 2.56 -19.02 -18.40
C VAL A 195 2.35 -17.50 -18.64
N ASP A 196 3.22 -16.78 -19.36
CA ASP A 196 3.10 -15.31 -19.49
C ASP A 196 2.26 -14.80 -20.69
N GLU A 197 1.75 -15.67 -21.57
CA GLU A 197 1.04 -15.26 -22.81
C GLU A 197 -0.48 -15.51 -22.78
N GLN A 198 -1.11 -15.41 -21.60
CA GLN A 198 -2.58 -15.40 -21.50
C GLN A 198 -3.18 -14.19 -20.76
N LEU A 199 -2.36 -13.30 -20.19
CA LEU A 199 -2.87 -12.11 -19.50
C LEU A 199 -2.93 -10.85 -20.40
N ALA A 200 -2.41 -10.91 -21.63
CA ALA A 200 -2.34 -9.76 -22.53
C ALA A 200 -3.60 -9.57 -23.40
N ASP A 201 -4.39 -10.62 -23.64
CA ASP A 201 -5.55 -10.54 -24.53
C ASP A 201 -6.85 -10.09 -23.84
N GLU A 202 -6.96 -10.21 -22.51
CA GLU A 202 -8.18 -9.81 -21.80
C GLU A 202 -8.29 -8.28 -21.63
N VAL A 203 -7.17 -7.55 -21.67
CA VAL A 203 -7.16 -6.08 -21.54
C VAL A 203 -7.53 -5.36 -22.85
N ASN A 204 -7.46 -6.04 -24.00
CA ASN A 204 -7.73 -5.40 -25.29
C ASN A 204 -9.22 -5.50 -25.73
N MET A 205 -10.03 -6.34 -25.09
CA MET A 205 -11.46 -6.45 -25.41
C MET A 205 -12.34 -5.38 -24.73
N GLU A 206 -11.92 -4.78 -23.63
CA GLU A 206 -12.73 -3.76 -22.93
C GLU A 206 -12.67 -2.37 -23.61
N LYS A 207 -11.68 -2.12 -24.49
CA LYS A 207 -11.49 -0.81 -25.15
C LYS A 207 -12.29 -0.59 -26.44
N ALA A 208 -12.97 -1.62 -26.98
CA ALA A 208 -13.66 -1.52 -28.27
C ALA A 208 -15.19 -1.31 -28.17
N GLY A 209 -15.77 -1.34 -26.97
CA GLY A 209 -17.22 -1.43 -26.77
C GLY A 209 -17.93 -0.17 -26.24
N ALA A 210 -17.56 1.04 -26.67
CA ALA A 210 -18.29 2.26 -26.30
C ALA A 210 -18.47 3.22 -27.49
N VAL A 211 -19.18 2.75 -28.52
CA VAL A 211 -19.83 3.61 -29.52
C VAL A 211 -21.30 3.22 -29.58
N VAL A 212 -22.12 3.96 -28.84
CA VAL A 212 -23.58 3.96 -29.01
C VAL A 212 -23.93 5.14 -29.91
N PRO A 213 -24.53 4.92 -31.09
CA PRO A 213 -25.08 6.01 -31.89
C PRO A 213 -26.55 6.30 -31.53
N SER A 214 -26.82 7.59 -31.40
CA SER A 214 -28.09 8.36 -31.55
C SER A 214 -29.35 7.89 -30.84
#